data_AF-A0A537TF05-F1
#
_entry.id   AF-A0A537TF05-F1
#
_cell.length_a   1.000
_cell.length_b   1.000
_cell.length_c   1.000
_cell.angle_alpha   90.00
_cell.angle_beta   90.00
_cell.angle_gamma   90.00
#
_symmetry.space_group_name_H-M   'P 1'
#
loop_
_entity.id
_entity.type
_entity.pdbx_description
1 polymer ?
#
loop_
_entity_poly.entity_id
_entity_poly.type
_entity_poly.pdbx_seq_one_letter_code
_entity_poly.pdbx_strand_id
1 'polypeptide(L)'
;LANDLVDAMSIFTVPVVLGSGKKLFADGSAPHSFKLTRSRVSPNGLIVGHYEREGEIKIGDTTLAAPSEREIARRKRMKREG
;
A
#
# COMPACT_ATOMS: atom_id res chain seq x y z
N LEU A 1 -6.42 9.23 14.24
CA LEU A 1 -5.78 7.95 13.89
C LEU A 1 -4.96 7.36 15.04
N ALA A 2 -4.16 8.15 15.76
CA ALA A 2 -3.31 7.64 16.84
C ALA A 2 -4.09 6.92 17.98
N ASN A 3 -5.30 7.38 18.30
CA ASN A 3 -6.16 6.76 19.33
C ASN A 3 -7.12 5.69 18.78
N ASP A 4 -6.99 5.31 17.52
CA ASP A 4 -7.74 4.22 16.89
C ASP A 4 -9.29 4.33 16.86
N LEU A 5 -9.85 5.53 16.99
CA LEU A 5 -11.31 5.75 17.05
C LEU A 5 -12.00 5.98 15.69
N VAL A 6 -11.35 5.65 14.58
CA VAL A 6 -11.90 5.91 13.23
C VAL A 6 -12.43 4.60 12.64
N ASP A 7 -13.74 4.52 12.49
CA ASP A 7 -14.42 3.35 11.90
C ASP A 7 -14.49 3.40 10.37
N ALA A 8 -14.66 4.60 9.81
CA ALA A 8 -14.82 4.80 8.38
C ALA A 8 -14.19 6.12 7.90
N MET A 9 -13.79 6.14 6.62
CA MET A 9 -13.17 7.28 5.96
C MET A 9 -13.75 7.51 4.57
N SER A 10 -14.00 8.78 4.22
CA SER A 10 -14.26 9.18 2.83
C SER A 10 -13.10 10.03 2.33
N ILE A 11 -12.37 9.54 1.33
CA ILE A 11 -11.20 10.22 0.75
C ILE A 11 -11.59 10.78 -0.62
N PHE A 12 -11.27 12.06 -0.81
CA PHE A 12 -11.52 12.81 -2.03
C PHE A 12 -10.17 13.12 -2.69
N THR A 13 -9.85 12.45 -3.78
CA THR A 13 -8.60 12.65 -4.52
C THR A 13 -8.86 13.58 -5.70
N VAL A 14 -8.31 14.78 -5.61
CA VAL A 14 -8.35 15.80 -6.67
C VAL A 14 -7.10 15.63 -7.56
N PRO A 15 -7.21 15.67 -8.90
CA PRO A 15 -6.08 15.45 -9.80
C PRO A 15 -5.18 16.69 -9.93
N VAL A 16 -4.62 17.15 -8.80
CA VAL A 16 -3.75 18.34 -8.72
C VAL A 16 -2.53 18.03 -7.86
N VAL A 17 -1.36 18.47 -8.31
CA VAL A 17 -0.11 18.42 -7.53
C VAL A 17 0.13 19.80 -6.90
N LEU A 18 0.10 19.88 -5.58
CA LEU A 18 0.23 21.15 -4.85
C LEU A 18 1.69 21.57 -4.56
N GLY A 19 2.64 20.63 -4.57
CA GLY A 19 4.05 20.88 -4.23
C GLY A 19 4.34 21.06 -2.73
N SER A 20 3.43 21.66 -1.95
CA SER A 20 3.51 21.74 -0.48
C SER A 20 2.12 21.95 0.13
N GLY A 21 1.98 21.73 1.45
CA GLY A 21 0.73 21.96 2.16
C GLY A 21 0.54 21.10 3.40
N LYS A 22 -0.68 21.15 3.97
CA LYS A 22 -1.05 20.28 5.09
C LYS A 22 -1.16 18.84 4.60
N LYS A 23 -0.59 17.90 5.37
CA LYS A 23 -0.71 16.47 5.10
C LYS A 23 -2.05 15.95 5.63
N LEU A 24 -2.72 15.09 4.86
CA LEU A 24 -3.92 14.38 5.32
C LEU A 24 -3.61 13.48 6.52
N PHE A 25 -2.43 12.85 6.50
CA PHE A 25 -1.89 12.04 7.57
C PHE A 25 -0.54 12.62 8.01
N ALA A 26 -0.40 12.89 9.30
CA ALA A 26 0.85 13.41 9.84
C ALA A 26 1.94 12.33 9.83
N ASP A 27 3.20 12.77 9.89
CA ASP A 27 4.33 11.86 10.03
C ASP A 27 4.19 11.02 11.31
N GLY A 28 4.51 9.73 11.23
CA GLY A 28 4.35 8.80 12.34
C GLY A 28 2.90 8.36 12.61
N SER A 29 1.95 8.60 11.70
CA SER A 29 0.60 8.04 11.80
C SER A 29 0.65 6.51 11.91
N ALA A 30 -0.03 5.95 12.91
CA ALA A 30 -0.09 4.51 13.13
C ALA A 30 -0.64 3.78 11.88
N PRO A 31 -0.07 2.63 11.50
CA PRO A 31 -0.49 1.90 10.32
C PRO A 31 -1.83 1.21 10.63
N HIS A 32 -2.76 1.28 9.68
CA HIS A 32 -4.11 0.73 9.80
C HIS A 32 -4.56 0.16 8.45
N SER A 33 -5.36 -0.89 8.50
CA SER A 33 -5.94 -1.51 7.32
C SER A 33 -7.37 -1.00 7.10
N PHE A 34 -7.71 -0.73 5.84
CA PHE A 34 -9.01 -0.23 5.43
C PHE A 34 -9.45 -0.91 4.13
N LYS A 35 -10.72 -1.26 4.07
CA LYS A 35 -11.36 -1.85 2.89
C LYS A 35 -12.16 -0.80 2.15
N LEU A 36 -12.00 -0.72 0.82
CA LEU A 36 -12.87 0.09 -0.03
C LEU A 36 -14.26 -0.55 -0.10
N THR A 37 -15.27 0.19 0.34
CA THR A 37 -16.68 -0.27 0.30
C THR A 37 -17.44 0.32 -0.87
N ARG A 38 -17.04 1.52 -1.34
CA ARG A 38 -17.64 2.18 -2.50
C ARG A 38 -16.68 3.19 -3.11
N SER A 39 -16.69 3.33 -4.42
CA SER A 39 -15.99 4.42 -5.10
C SER A 39 -16.84 5.08 -6.18
N ARG A 40 -16.48 6.31 -6.53
CA ARG A 40 -17.04 7.05 -7.65
C ARG A 40 -15.96 7.94 -8.27
N VAL A 41 -15.96 8.03 -9.59
CA VAL A 41 -15.17 9.02 -10.34
C VAL A 41 -16.15 10.00 -10.98
N SER A 42 -15.90 11.30 -10.83
CA SER A 42 -16.67 12.35 -11.51
C SER A 42 -16.11 12.63 -12.91
N PRO A 43 -16.89 13.31 -13.79
CA PRO A 43 -16.40 13.70 -15.12
C PRO A 43 -15.14 14.59 -15.12
N ASN A 44 -14.92 15.36 -14.04
CA ASN A 44 -13.72 16.21 -13.88
C ASN A 44 -12.53 15.49 -13.20
N GLY A 45 -12.61 14.17 -13.00
CA GLY A 45 -11.51 13.36 -12.49
C GLY A 45 -11.35 13.36 -10.96
N LEU A 46 -12.30 13.94 -10.20
CA LEU A 46 -12.35 13.76 -8.75
C LEU A 46 -12.74 12.32 -8.42
N ILE A 47 -11.90 11.65 -7.63
CA ILE A 47 -12.16 10.31 -7.14
C ILE A 47 -12.65 10.40 -5.70
N VAL A 48 -13.80 9.79 -5.42
CA VAL A 48 -14.32 9.62 -4.07
C VAL A 48 -14.25 8.15 -3.70
N GLY A 49 -13.54 7.81 -2.63
CA GLY A 49 -13.47 6.47 -2.07
C GLY A 49 -14.04 6.46 -0.65
N HIS A 50 -14.94 5.52 -0.37
CA HIS A 50 -15.45 5.23 0.97
C HIS A 50 -14.79 3.97 1.48
N TYR A 51 -14.23 4.06 2.68
CA TYR A 51 -13.43 3.02 3.30
C TYR A 51 -13.96 2.73 4.70
N GLU A 52 -13.94 1.46 5.07
CA GLU A 52 -14.24 0.99 6.43
C GLU A 52 -13.00 0.30 7.00
N ARG A 53 -12.85 0.35 8.33
CA ARG A 53 -11.74 -0.30 9.04
C ARG A 53 -11.71 -1.80 8.77
N GLU A 54 -10.55 -2.32 8.36
CA GLU A 54 -10.34 -3.73 8.00
C GLU A 54 -9.27 -4.37 8.87
N GLY A 55 -9.60 -4.57 10.16
CA GLY A 55 -8.84 -5.41 11.09
C GLY A 55 -7.32 -5.20 11.08
N GLU A 56 -6.59 -6.29 11.36
CA GLU A 56 -5.13 -6.30 11.38
C GLU A 56 -4.53 -6.20 9.98
N ILE A 57 -3.36 -5.54 9.89
CA ILE A 57 -2.61 -5.42 8.66
C ILE A 57 -2.04 -6.79 8.29
N LYS A 58 -2.48 -7.33 7.15
CA LYS A 58 -1.93 -8.56 6.60
C LYS A 58 -0.61 -8.25 5.91
N ILE A 59 0.49 -8.64 6.54
CA ILE A 59 1.81 -8.62 5.90
C ILE A 59 1.88 -9.87 5.02
N GLY A 60 1.94 -9.66 3.70
CA GLY A 60 2.14 -10.75 2.76
C GLY A 60 3.53 -11.36 2.92
N ASP A 61 3.61 -12.69 2.82
CA ASP A 61 4.88 -13.39 2.74
C ASP A 61 5.50 -13.13 1.35
N THR A 62 6.64 -12.42 1.30
CA THR A 62 7.40 -12.14 0.08
C THR A 62 8.54 -13.14 -0.14
N THR A 63 8.63 -14.18 0.69
CA THR A 63 9.69 -15.17 0.58
C THR A 63 9.59 -15.88 -0.77
N LEU A 64 10.63 -15.70 -1.59
CA LEU A 64 10.73 -16.41 -2.86
C LEU A 64 10.81 -17.91 -2.58
N ALA A 65 10.15 -18.70 -3.43
CA ALA A 65 10.33 -20.15 -3.42
C ALA A 65 11.81 -20.51 -3.52
N ALA A 66 12.20 -21.64 -2.93
CA ALA A 66 13.56 -22.14 -3.02
C ALA A 66 14.04 -22.17 -4.48
N PRO A 67 15.28 -21.74 -4.78
CA PRO A 67 15.80 -21.70 -6.15
C PRO A 67 15.71 -23.06 -6.82
N SER A 68 15.29 -23.09 -8.09
CA SER A 68 15.32 -24.32 -8.89
C SER A 68 16.73 -24.86 -9.03
N GLU A 69 16.88 -26.16 -9.29
CA GLU A 69 18.18 -26.79 -9.52
C GLU A 69 19.00 -26.08 -10.61
N ARG A 70 18.32 -25.57 -11.66
CA ARG A 70 18.93 -24.78 -12.73
C ARG A 70 19.54 -23.48 -12.21
N GLU A 71 18.83 -22.78 -11.33
CA GLU A 71 19.33 -21.54 -10.73
C GLU A 71 20.49 -21.80 -9.76
N ILE A 72 20.43 -22.91 -9.00
CA ILE A 72 21.54 -23.34 -8.14
C ILE A 72 22.80 -23.62 -8.98
N ALA A 73 22.66 -24.32 -10.11
CA ALA A 73 23.76 -24.61 -11.02
C ALA A 73 24.34 -23.33 -11.65
N ARG A 74 23.49 -22.40 -12.09
CA ARG A 74 23.92 -21.09 -12.61
C ARG A 74 24.75 -20.31 -11.59
N ARG A 75 24.29 -20.24 -10.33
CA ARG A 75 25.01 -19.54 -9.24
C ARG A 75 26.36 -20.19 -8.91
N LYS A 76 26.44 -21.52 -8.89
CA LYS A 76 27.71 -22.24 -8.71
C LYS A 76 28.70 -21.94 -9.84
N ARG A 77 28.21 -21.86 -11.09
CA ARG A 77 29.03 -21.50 -12.25
C ARG A 77 29.62 -20.10 -12.12
N MET A 78 28.77 -19.10 -11.82
CA MET A 78 29.20 -17.71 -11.67
C MET A 78 30.24 -17.50 -10.55
N LYS A 79 30.14 -18.23 -9.43
CA LYS A 79 31.11 -18.14 -8.32
C LYS A 79 32.50 -18.73 -8.65
N ARG A 80 32.60 -19.61 -9.64
CA ARG A 80 33.86 -20.23 -10.06
C ARG A 80 34.57 -19.43 -11.16
N GLU A 81 33.80 -18.64 -11.90
CA GLU A 81 34.24 -17.91 -13.09
C GLU A 81 34.53 -16.42 -12.81
N GLY A 82 34.25 -15.93 -11.59
CA GLY A 82 34.66 -14.61 -11.09
C GLY A 82 35.76 -14.75 -10.05
#